data_AF-A0A3M1TQK2-F1
#
_entry.id   AF-A0A3M1TQK2-F1
#
_cell.length_a   1.000
_cell.length_b   1.000
_cell.length_c   1.000
_cell.angle_alpha   90.00
_cell.angle_beta   90.00
_cell.angle_gamma   90.00
#
_symmetry.space_group_name_H-M   'P 1'
#
loop_
_entity.id
_entity.type
_entity.pdbx_description
1 polymer ?
#
loop_
_entity_poly.entity_id
_entity_poly.type
_entity_poly.pdbx_seq_one_letter_code
_entity_poly.pdbx_strand_id
1 'polypeptide(L)'
;MADARERRWERAAAAGEPGAEGRLLAERVRRGRLSPRRLELLAVLGDPAACAARGAPAPRAPRAESERVIALREVLAETAVWCRERATAADPKGSLRSDALRTAAFHPPWAEGVARRAQAVAALCARRAQALGSSGWPSPAPRAHGLGGGRLLCFDPDATLSDGAAEEASEGFFDADNLPPWDTWLAYAVDGVPPGSWQSFGSYLVCYVPPALLGPARRGVEANPEGSLCWADDLRGPFARALRAAGFLAVG
;
A
#
# COMPACT_ATOMS: atom_id res chain seq x y z
N MET A 1 34.96 -27.42 -8.52
CA MET A 1 33.93 -28.18 -7.80
C MET A 1 33.19 -27.25 -6.86
N ALA A 2 31.87 -27.09 -6.98
CA ALA A 2 31.12 -26.41 -5.92
C ALA A 2 31.29 -27.19 -4.60
N ASP A 3 31.46 -26.49 -3.49
CA ASP A 3 31.63 -27.08 -2.15
C ASP A 3 30.26 -27.55 -1.65
N ALA A 4 30.25 -28.70 -0.98
CA ALA A 4 29.06 -29.31 -0.41
C ALA A 4 28.28 -28.35 0.52
N ARG A 5 28.95 -27.41 1.19
CA ARG A 5 28.33 -26.46 2.12
C ARG A 5 27.44 -25.42 1.42
N GLU A 6 27.86 -24.91 0.26
CA GLU A 6 27.06 -23.95 -0.51
C GLU A 6 25.84 -24.64 -1.12
N ARG A 7 26.03 -25.82 -1.73
CA ARG A 7 24.93 -26.64 -2.25
C ARG A 7 23.92 -27.05 -1.18
N ARG A 8 24.36 -27.23 0.06
CA ARG A 8 23.46 -27.47 1.19
C ARG A 8 22.57 -26.26 1.45
N TRP A 9 23.14 -25.06 1.50
CA TRP A 9 22.35 -23.84 1.71
C TRP A 9 21.48 -23.48 0.51
N GLU A 10 21.89 -23.77 -0.72
CA GLU A 10 21.05 -23.62 -1.91
C GLU A 10 19.81 -24.51 -1.83
N ARG A 11 19.96 -25.78 -1.43
CA ARG A 11 18.80 -26.68 -1.23
C ARG A 11 17.90 -26.23 -0.09
N ALA A 12 18.48 -25.82 1.05
CA ALA A 12 17.71 -25.34 2.20
C ALA A 12 16.94 -24.05 1.87
N ALA A 13 17.55 -23.11 1.14
CA ALA A 13 16.90 -21.90 0.67
C ALA A 13 15.77 -22.22 -0.32
N ALA A 14 16.00 -23.14 -1.27
CA ALA A 14 14.97 -23.59 -2.20
C ALA A 14 13.79 -24.29 -1.49
N ALA A 15 14.03 -24.91 -0.33
CA ALA A 15 13.00 -25.50 0.52
C ALA A 15 12.31 -24.50 1.47
N GLY A 16 12.68 -23.21 1.43
CA GLY A 16 12.09 -22.18 2.30
C GLY A 16 12.52 -22.27 3.77
N GLU A 17 13.64 -22.93 4.08
CA GLU A 17 14.10 -23.06 5.46
C GLU A 17 14.43 -21.69 6.09
N PRO A 18 13.94 -21.39 7.31
CA PRO A 18 14.20 -20.11 7.97
C PRO A 18 15.69 -19.79 8.10
N GLY A 19 16.10 -18.66 7.52
CA GLY A 19 17.47 -18.15 7.57
C GLY A 19 18.47 -18.86 6.64
N ALA A 20 18.03 -19.79 5.78
CA ALA A 20 18.92 -20.45 4.82
C ALA A 20 19.47 -19.49 3.76
N GLU A 21 18.66 -18.54 3.28
CA GLU A 21 19.09 -17.52 2.33
C GLU A 21 20.20 -16.62 2.91
N GLY A 22 20.07 -16.18 4.17
CA GLY A 22 21.11 -15.38 4.81
C GLY A 22 22.42 -16.14 4.97
N ARG A 23 22.35 -17.44 5.32
CA ARG A 23 23.55 -18.31 5.38
C ARG A 23 24.18 -18.52 4.01
N LEU A 24 23.36 -18.64 2.96
CA LEU A 24 23.84 -18.75 1.58
C LEU A 24 24.57 -17.48 1.13
N LEU A 25 24.02 -16.30 1.42
CA LEU A 25 24.65 -15.02 1.11
C LEU A 25 25.99 -14.84 1.85
N ALA A 26 26.03 -15.16 3.15
CA ALA A 26 27.26 -15.13 3.94
C ALA A 26 28.33 -16.07 3.35
N GLU A 27 27.93 -17.27 2.95
CA GLU A 27 28.83 -18.26 2.33
C GLU A 27 29.36 -17.79 0.97
N ARG A 28 28.52 -17.12 0.16
CA ARG A 28 28.95 -16.53 -1.12
C ARG A 28 29.92 -15.37 -0.93
N VAL A 29 29.77 -14.55 0.12
CA VAL A 29 30.77 -13.53 0.48
C VAL A 29 32.08 -14.16 0.90
N ARG A 30 32.04 -15.18 1.77
CA ARG A 30 33.23 -15.90 2.24
C ARG A 30 34.10 -16.44 1.10
N ARG A 31 33.49 -16.74 -0.05
CA ARG A 31 34.18 -17.27 -1.24
C ARG A 31 34.47 -16.26 -2.34
N GLY A 32 34.20 -14.98 -2.11
CA GLY A 32 34.38 -13.94 -3.12
C GLY A 32 33.41 -14.04 -4.32
N ARG A 33 32.32 -14.82 -4.20
CA ARG A 33 31.25 -14.86 -5.21
C ARG A 33 30.25 -13.72 -5.06
N LEU A 34 30.22 -13.09 -3.89
CA LEU A 34 29.49 -11.87 -3.61
C LEU A 34 30.45 -10.89 -2.93
N SER A 35 30.55 -9.66 -3.42
CA SER A 35 31.41 -8.68 -2.75
C SER A 35 30.77 -8.23 -1.42
N PRO A 36 31.57 -7.94 -0.37
CA PRO A 36 31.05 -7.40 0.88
C PRO A 36 30.22 -6.11 0.67
N ARG A 37 30.66 -5.23 -0.24
CA ARG A 37 29.95 -4.00 -0.60
C ARG A 37 28.55 -4.25 -1.19
N ARG A 38 28.38 -5.32 -1.97
CA ARG A 38 27.06 -5.68 -2.53
C ARG A 38 26.14 -6.26 -1.46
N LEU A 39 26.67 -7.06 -0.53
CA LEU A 39 25.91 -7.53 0.63
C LEU A 39 25.49 -6.36 1.53
N GLU A 40 26.37 -5.38 1.72
CA GLU A 40 26.07 -4.17 2.48
C GLU A 40 24.96 -3.33 1.83
N LEU A 41 25.03 -3.10 0.52
CA LEU A 41 23.99 -2.37 -0.19
C LEU A 41 22.62 -3.05 -0.05
N LEU A 42 22.55 -4.38 -0.22
CA LEU A 42 21.32 -5.14 -0.02
C LEU A 42 20.77 -5.01 1.42
N ALA A 43 21.65 -5.05 2.42
CA ALA A 43 21.26 -4.86 3.82
C ALA A 43 20.75 -3.43 4.10
N VAL A 44 21.38 -2.39 3.51
CA VAL A 44 20.91 -0.99 3.61
C VAL A 44 19.55 -0.83 2.94
N LEU A 45 19.30 -1.55 1.85
CA LEU A 45 18.01 -1.59 1.16
C LEU A 45 16.96 -2.47 1.86
N GLY A 46 17.29 -3.06 3.02
CA GLY A 46 16.36 -3.82 3.85
C GLY A 46 16.14 -5.28 3.43
N ASP A 47 17.02 -5.86 2.60
CA ASP A 47 16.96 -7.28 2.26
C ASP A 47 17.14 -8.15 3.52
N PRO A 48 16.14 -8.95 3.92
CA PRO A 48 16.18 -9.70 5.18
C PRO A 48 17.32 -10.72 5.24
N ALA A 49 17.64 -11.35 4.11
CA ALA A 49 18.71 -12.34 4.02
C ALA A 49 20.09 -11.67 4.14
N ALA A 50 20.28 -10.51 3.52
CA ALA A 50 21.51 -9.74 3.61
C ALA A 50 21.76 -9.21 5.03
N CYS A 51 20.72 -8.73 5.72
CA CYS A 51 20.84 -8.33 7.12
C CYS A 51 21.22 -9.52 8.02
N ALA A 52 20.53 -10.65 7.87
CA ALA A 52 20.85 -11.87 8.60
C ALA A 52 22.29 -12.35 8.33
N ALA A 53 22.76 -12.26 7.09
CA ALA A 53 24.13 -12.60 6.71
C ALA A 53 25.20 -11.72 7.39
N ARG A 54 24.88 -10.45 7.67
CA ARG A 54 25.78 -9.50 8.35
C ARG A 54 25.75 -9.62 9.88
N GLY A 55 24.86 -10.45 10.44
CA GLY A 55 24.56 -10.42 11.87
C GLY A 55 23.95 -9.08 12.32
N ALA A 56 23.55 -8.23 11.37
CA ALA A 56 22.78 -7.04 11.66
C ALA A 56 21.35 -7.50 11.96
N PRO A 57 20.66 -6.93 12.96
CA PRO A 57 19.22 -7.13 13.04
C PRO A 57 18.64 -6.72 11.69
N ALA A 58 17.93 -7.64 11.02
CA ALA A 58 17.08 -7.22 9.92
C ALA A 58 16.28 -6.02 10.39
N PRO A 59 16.09 -4.97 9.56
CA PRO A 59 15.08 -3.98 9.87
C PRO A 59 13.79 -4.77 9.99
N ARG A 60 13.45 -5.13 11.23
CA ARG A 60 12.15 -5.66 11.56
C ARG A 60 11.29 -4.45 11.31
N ALA A 61 10.62 -4.42 10.17
CA ALA A 61 9.29 -3.83 10.16
C ALA A 61 8.65 -4.37 11.45
N PRO A 62 8.30 -3.51 12.42
CA PRO A 62 7.63 -3.93 13.63
C PRO A 62 6.61 -4.99 13.26
N ARG A 63 6.51 -6.10 13.99
CA ARG A 63 5.64 -7.24 13.61
C ARG A 63 4.24 -6.80 13.14
N ALA A 64 3.74 -5.72 13.74
CA ALA A 64 2.53 -5.00 13.36
C ALA A 64 2.50 -4.44 11.92
N GLU A 65 3.60 -3.88 11.39
CA GLU A 65 3.70 -3.41 10.00
C GLU A 65 3.62 -4.55 8.99
N SER A 66 4.32 -5.67 9.24
CA SER A 66 4.23 -6.85 8.36
C SER A 66 2.81 -7.44 8.36
N GLU A 67 2.17 -7.52 9.53
CA GLU A 67 0.78 -7.97 9.66
C GLU A 67 -0.19 -7.04 8.92
N ARG A 68 0.00 -5.71 9.03
CA ARG A 68 -0.77 -4.71 8.29
C ARG A 68 -0.65 -4.87 6.78
N VAL A 69 0.55 -5.11 6.27
CA VAL A 69 0.81 -5.27 4.83
C VAL A 69 0.25 -6.59 4.30
N ILE A 70 0.28 -7.67 5.09
CA ILE A 70 -0.38 -8.94 4.74
C ILE A 70 -1.89 -8.74 4.66
N ALA A 71 -2.51 -8.12 5.66
CA ALA A 71 -3.95 -7.81 5.65
C ALA A 71 -4.32 -6.93 4.46
N LEU A 72 -3.46 -5.96 4.09
CA LEU A 72 -3.68 -5.10 2.93
C LEU A 72 -3.74 -5.89 1.61
N ARG A 73 -3.01 -7.01 1.45
CA ARG A 73 -3.06 -7.83 0.22
C ARG A 73 -4.45 -8.40 -0.02
N GLU A 74 -5.11 -8.88 1.02
CA GLU A 74 -6.44 -9.47 0.96
C GLU A 74 -7.47 -8.39 0.64
N VAL A 75 -7.43 -7.28 1.39
CA VAL A 75 -8.31 -6.11 1.16
C VAL A 75 -8.12 -5.55 -0.25
N LEU A 76 -6.88 -5.44 -0.74
CA LEU A 76 -6.60 -4.96 -2.09
C LEU A 76 -7.20 -5.89 -3.15
N ALA A 77 -7.06 -7.21 -2.99
CA ALA A 77 -7.61 -8.17 -3.95
C ALA A 77 -9.15 -8.04 -4.04
N GLU A 78 -9.82 -7.94 -2.89
CA GLU A 78 -11.26 -7.68 -2.82
C GLU A 78 -11.64 -6.34 -3.46
N THR A 79 -10.88 -5.29 -3.18
CA THR A 79 -11.10 -3.95 -3.74
C THR A 79 -10.95 -3.94 -5.24
N ALA A 80 -9.90 -4.57 -5.77
CA ALA A 80 -9.65 -4.64 -7.20
C ALA A 80 -10.77 -5.38 -7.93
N VAL A 81 -11.27 -6.49 -7.35
CA VAL A 81 -12.43 -7.21 -7.88
C VAL A 81 -13.67 -6.32 -7.85
N TRP A 82 -13.96 -5.70 -6.70
CA TRP A 82 -15.12 -4.82 -6.52
C TRP A 82 -15.13 -3.67 -7.52
N CYS A 83 -13.99 -2.99 -7.69
CA CYS A 83 -13.83 -1.86 -8.58
C CYS A 83 -13.86 -2.27 -10.06
N ARG A 84 -13.33 -3.44 -10.44
CA ARG A 84 -13.30 -3.88 -11.85
C ARG A 84 -14.70 -3.98 -12.47
N GLU A 85 -15.68 -4.43 -11.70
CA GLU A 85 -17.07 -4.58 -12.18
C GLU A 85 -17.83 -3.25 -12.28
N ARG A 86 -17.29 -2.17 -11.71
CA ARG A 86 -18.02 -0.90 -11.50
C ARG A 86 -17.34 0.30 -12.13
N ALA A 87 -16.01 0.37 -12.07
CA ALA A 87 -15.22 1.51 -12.50
C ALA A 87 -15.40 1.74 -14.01
N THR A 88 -15.86 2.93 -14.37
CA THR A 88 -15.99 3.35 -15.77
C THR A 88 -15.47 4.76 -15.94
N ALA A 89 -14.63 4.97 -16.96
CA ALA A 89 -14.12 6.31 -17.30
C ALA A 89 -15.22 7.25 -17.80
N ALA A 90 -16.36 6.73 -18.23
CA ALA A 90 -17.51 7.52 -18.65
C ALA A 90 -18.30 8.13 -17.48
N ASP A 91 -18.09 7.64 -16.26
CA ASP A 91 -18.69 8.18 -15.04
C ASP A 91 -17.71 8.08 -13.85
N PRO A 92 -16.65 8.91 -13.82
CA PRO A 92 -15.71 8.93 -12.69
C PRO A 92 -16.38 9.29 -11.36
N LYS A 93 -17.46 10.09 -11.42
CA LYS A 93 -18.20 10.59 -10.26
C LYS A 93 -19.07 9.54 -9.59
N GLY A 94 -19.88 8.80 -10.34
CA GLY A 94 -20.86 7.87 -9.79
C GLY A 94 -20.36 6.44 -9.65
N SER A 95 -19.41 6.02 -10.50
CA SER A 95 -19.11 4.60 -10.69
C SER A 95 -18.56 3.85 -9.46
N LEU A 96 -17.95 4.55 -8.50
CA LEU A 96 -17.31 3.94 -7.32
C LEU A 96 -17.78 4.53 -5.98
N ARG A 97 -19.01 5.03 -5.94
CA ARG A 97 -19.67 5.56 -4.73
C ARG A 97 -20.90 4.74 -4.38
N SER A 98 -20.73 3.43 -4.22
CA SER A 98 -21.87 2.53 -4.00
C SER A 98 -22.56 2.81 -2.65
N ASP A 99 -23.89 2.74 -2.62
CA ASP A 99 -24.66 2.90 -1.38
C ASP A 99 -24.30 1.84 -0.33
N ALA A 100 -23.93 0.63 -0.77
CA ALA A 100 -23.55 -0.46 0.11
C ALA A 100 -22.33 -0.13 0.99
N LEU A 101 -21.40 0.69 0.47
CA LEU A 101 -20.14 1.04 1.15
C LEU A 101 -20.13 2.48 1.68
N ARG A 102 -21.22 3.24 1.48
CA ARG A 102 -21.33 4.62 1.96
C ARG A 102 -21.05 4.70 3.46
N THR A 103 -20.32 5.73 3.86
CA THR A 103 -19.96 6.00 5.27
C THR A 103 -19.99 7.50 5.53
N ALA A 104 -20.40 7.90 6.74
CA ALA A 104 -20.47 9.30 7.14
C ALA A 104 -19.17 9.81 7.82
N ALA A 105 -18.21 8.92 8.09
CA ALA A 105 -17.05 9.22 8.93
C ALA A 105 -16.02 10.17 8.30
N PHE A 106 -16.22 10.51 7.02
CA PHE A 106 -15.38 11.41 6.24
C PHE A 106 -16.26 12.54 5.68
N HIS A 107 -17.06 13.18 6.52
CA HIS A 107 -17.71 14.44 6.15
C HIS A 107 -17.26 15.54 7.10
N PRO A 108 -17.06 16.77 6.60
CA PRO A 108 -16.83 17.92 7.45
C PRO A 108 -17.95 18.09 8.49
N PRO A 109 -17.61 18.49 9.73
CA PRO A 109 -16.26 18.74 10.22
C PRO A 109 -15.50 17.44 10.49
N TRP A 110 -14.24 17.34 10.04
CA TRP A 110 -13.35 16.17 10.18
C TRP A 110 -12.96 15.79 11.62
N ALA A 111 -13.72 16.26 12.61
CA ALA A 111 -13.45 16.21 14.05
C ALA A 111 -13.48 14.80 14.66
N GLU A 112 -13.85 13.78 13.88
CA GLU A 112 -13.96 12.40 14.36
C GLU A 112 -12.61 11.77 14.79
N GLY A 113 -11.50 12.38 14.38
CA GLY A 113 -10.14 11.98 14.78
C GLY A 113 -9.65 10.70 14.12
N VAL A 114 -8.34 10.45 14.23
CA VAL A 114 -7.62 9.35 13.57
C VAL A 114 -8.22 7.96 13.84
N ALA A 115 -8.57 7.68 15.10
CA ALA A 115 -9.07 6.36 15.51
C ALA A 115 -10.42 6.03 14.86
N ARG A 116 -11.33 7.01 14.77
CA ARG A 116 -12.66 6.80 14.20
C ARG A 116 -12.61 6.68 12.68
N ARG A 117 -11.78 7.47 12.01
CA ARG A 117 -11.48 7.32 10.57
C ARG A 117 -10.95 5.91 10.26
N ALA A 118 -10.00 5.41 11.06
CA ALA A 118 -9.49 4.05 10.90
C ALA A 118 -10.55 2.97 11.11
N GLN A 119 -11.41 3.11 12.13
CA GLN A 119 -12.54 2.19 12.35
C GLN A 119 -13.53 2.22 11.18
N ALA A 120 -13.84 3.39 10.64
CA ALA A 120 -14.75 3.54 9.51
C ALA A 120 -14.23 2.87 8.24
N VAL A 121 -12.93 3.03 7.93
CA VAL A 121 -12.31 2.32 6.79
C VAL A 121 -12.33 0.82 7.02
N ALA A 122 -12.01 0.34 8.22
CA ALA A 122 -12.07 -1.09 8.54
C ALA A 122 -13.49 -1.67 8.39
N ALA A 123 -14.51 -0.95 8.88
CA ALA A 123 -15.91 -1.34 8.73
C ALA A 123 -16.36 -1.33 7.26
N LEU A 124 -15.89 -0.38 6.45
CA LEU A 124 -16.12 -0.37 5.01
C LEU A 124 -15.52 -1.61 4.34
N CYS A 125 -14.26 -1.93 4.63
CA CYS A 125 -13.60 -3.13 4.09
C CYS A 125 -14.36 -4.42 4.47
N ALA A 126 -14.83 -4.53 5.72
CA ALA A 126 -15.63 -5.67 6.16
C ALA A 126 -16.97 -5.79 5.40
N ARG A 127 -17.68 -4.67 5.17
CA ARG A 127 -18.91 -4.66 4.36
C ARG A 127 -18.66 -5.10 2.93
N ARG A 128 -17.56 -4.66 2.32
CA ARG A 128 -17.16 -5.09 0.97
C ARG A 128 -16.88 -6.59 0.91
N ALA A 129 -16.12 -7.12 1.86
CA ALA A 129 -15.86 -8.55 1.97
C ALA A 129 -17.16 -9.36 2.10
N GLN A 130 -18.09 -8.91 2.94
CA GLN A 130 -19.41 -9.54 3.12
C GLN A 130 -20.25 -9.51 1.83
N ALA A 131 -20.27 -8.38 1.13
CA ALA A 131 -21.00 -8.22 -0.12
C ALA A 131 -20.46 -9.16 -1.22
N LEU A 132 -19.13 -9.26 -1.35
CA LEU A 132 -18.48 -10.19 -2.27
C LEU A 132 -18.76 -11.66 -1.91
N GLY A 133 -18.69 -12.01 -0.62
CA GLY A 133 -19.02 -13.36 -0.16
C GLY A 133 -20.47 -13.75 -0.47
N SER A 134 -21.40 -12.80 -0.33
CA SER A 134 -22.82 -13.01 -0.65
C SER A 134 -23.08 -13.18 -2.15
N SER A 135 -22.22 -12.64 -3.02
CA SER A 135 -22.30 -12.84 -4.48
C SER A 135 -21.61 -14.12 -4.97
N GLY A 136 -21.18 -15.01 -4.07
CA GLY A 136 -20.49 -16.26 -4.43
C GLY A 136 -19.03 -16.07 -4.82
N TRP A 137 -18.42 -14.91 -4.54
CA TRP A 137 -17.00 -14.72 -4.74
C TRP A 137 -16.20 -15.54 -3.72
N PRO A 138 -15.11 -16.23 -4.11
CA PRO A 138 -14.30 -17.00 -3.17
C PRO A 138 -13.74 -16.10 -2.05
N SER A 139 -13.96 -16.52 -0.81
CA SER A 139 -13.36 -15.91 0.38
C SER A 139 -12.35 -16.88 1.03
N PRO A 140 -11.09 -16.48 1.24
CA PRO A 140 -10.50 -15.18 0.88
C PRO A 140 -10.25 -15.06 -0.63
N ALA A 141 -10.27 -13.83 -1.14
CA ALA A 141 -9.94 -13.56 -2.54
C ALA A 141 -8.51 -14.07 -2.85
N PRO A 142 -8.25 -14.56 -4.08
CA PRO A 142 -6.90 -14.95 -4.48
C PRO A 142 -5.94 -13.79 -4.22
N ARG A 143 -4.79 -14.08 -3.59
CA ARG A 143 -3.77 -13.06 -3.31
C ARG A 143 -3.38 -12.38 -4.63
N ALA A 144 -3.60 -11.07 -4.72
CA ALA A 144 -3.19 -10.32 -5.89
C ALA A 144 -1.66 -10.36 -6.04
N HIS A 145 -1.18 -10.76 -7.22
CA HIS A 145 0.25 -10.75 -7.58
C HIS A 145 0.76 -9.34 -7.94
N GLY A 146 -0.02 -8.29 -7.65
CA GLY A 146 0.30 -6.89 -7.93
C GLY A 146 -0.96 -6.01 -7.85
N LEU A 147 -0.90 -4.80 -8.41
CA LEU A 147 -2.00 -3.84 -8.40
C LEU A 147 -2.99 -4.00 -9.59
N GLY A 148 -2.83 -5.04 -10.42
CA GLY A 148 -3.73 -5.28 -11.56
C GLY A 148 -3.79 -4.13 -12.56
N GLY A 149 -2.69 -3.38 -12.73
CA GLY A 149 -2.61 -2.18 -13.56
C GLY A 149 -3.12 -0.89 -12.89
N GLY A 150 -3.68 -0.96 -11.68
CA GLY A 150 -4.05 0.21 -10.89
C GLY A 150 -2.87 0.81 -10.12
N ARG A 151 -3.13 1.84 -9.32
CA ARG A 151 -2.14 2.51 -8.46
C ARG A 151 -2.69 2.77 -7.06
N LEU A 152 -1.79 2.94 -6.09
CA LEU A 152 -2.17 3.35 -4.73
C LEU A 152 -2.09 4.87 -4.59
N LEU A 153 -3.15 5.45 -4.05
CA LEU A 153 -3.29 6.87 -3.74
C LEU A 153 -3.37 7.04 -2.22
N CYS A 154 -2.82 8.14 -1.72
CA CYS A 154 -2.94 8.55 -0.33
C CYS A 154 -3.62 9.91 -0.22
N PHE A 155 -4.49 10.05 0.78
CA PHE A 155 -5.23 11.28 1.08
C PHE A 155 -5.08 11.64 2.56
N ASP A 156 -4.62 12.86 2.85
CA ASP A 156 -4.53 13.41 4.20
C ASP A 156 -5.73 14.36 4.48
N PRO A 157 -6.76 13.91 5.20
CA PRO A 157 -7.93 14.74 5.52
C PRO A 157 -7.61 15.94 6.43
N ASP A 158 -6.47 15.94 7.13
CA ASP A 158 -6.10 17.06 8.00
C ASP A 158 -5.35 18.17 7.22
N ALA A 159 -4.98 17.90 5.96
CA ALA A 159 -4.29 18.83 5.07
C ALA A 159 -5.19 19.41 3.96
N THR A 160 -6.47 19.01 3.89
CA THR A 160 -7.39 19.46 2.83
C THR A 160 -7.94 20.88 3.08
N LEU A 161 -8.02 21.72 2.05
CA LEU A 161 -8.71 23.01 2.07
C LEU A 161 -10.11 22.94 1.44
N SER A 162 -10.48 21.80 0.84
CA SER A 162 -11.79 21.59 0.18
C SER A 162 -12.14 22.68 -0.85
N ASP A 163 -11.19 23.03 -1.73
CA ASP A 163 -11.36 24.10 -2.72
C ASP A 163 -12.11 23.67 -4.00
N GLY A 164 -12.42 22.37 -4.13
CA GLY A 164 -13.10 21.79 -5.30
C GLY A 164 -12.25 21.69 -6.57
N ALA A 165 -10.97 22.09 -6.55
CA ALA A 165 -10.13 22.07 -7.75
C ALA A 165 -9.87 20.64 -8.25
N ALA A 166 -9.67 19.69 -7.32
CA ALA A 166 -9.50 18.28 -7.68
C ALA A 166 -10.80 17.65 -8.19
N GLU A 167 -11.98 18.04 -7.70
CA GLU A 167 -13.28 17.56 -8.21
C GLU A 167 -13.41 17.91 -9.69
N GLU A 168 -13.24 19.19 -10.03
CA GLU A 168 -13.39 19.70 -11.39
C GLU A 168 -12.38 19.03 -12.34
N ALA A 169 -11.10 19.01 -11.98
CA ALA A 169 -10.04 18.45 -12.83
C ALA A 169 -10.18 16.93 -13.05
N SER A 170 -10.74 16.23 -12.06
CA SER A 170 -10.92 14.77 -12.09
C SER A 170 -12.30 14.31 -12.55
N GLU A 171 -13.13 15.22 -13.08
CA GLU A 171 -14.50 14.91 -13.52
C GLU A 171 -15.34 14.24 -12.42
N GLY A 172 -15.11 14.63 -11.17
CA GLY A 172 -15.81 14.09 -10.00
C GLY A 172 -15.25 12.79 -9.42
N PHE A 173 -14.09 12.29 -9.89
CA PHE A 173 -13.43 11.17 -9.20
C PHE A 173 -13.17 11.55 -7.73
N PHE A 174 -12.57 12.71 -7.49
CA PHE A 174 -12.59 13.35 -6.17
C PHE A 174 -13.88 14.15 -6.00
N ASP A 175 -14.37 14.28 -4.77
CA ASP A 175 -15.44 15.24 -4.47
C ASP A 175 -14.87 16.61 -4.06
N ALA A 176 -15.75 17.55 -3.72
CA ALA A 176 -15.40 18.91 -3.30
C ALA A 176 -14.43 18.96 -2.10
N ASP A 177 -14.38 17.88 -1.31
CA ASP A 177 -13.54 17.72 -0.12
C ASP A 177 -12.23 16.97 -0.40
N ASN A 178 -11.90 16.75 -1.67
CA ASN A 178 -10.77 15.95 -2.16
C ASN A 178 -10.88 14.45 -1.84
N LEU A 179 -12.04 13.94 -1.40
CA LEU A 179 -12.17 12.53 -1.06
C LEU A 179 -12.24 11.65 -2.31
N PRO A 180 -11.38 10.61 -2.39
CA PRO A 180 -11.55 9.58 -3.40
C PRO A 180 -12.81 8.74 -3.12
N PRO A 181 -13.38 8.06 -4.15
CA PRO A 181 -14.60 7.29 -4.00
C PRO A 181 -14.44 6.18 -2.95
N TRP A 182 -15.42 6.02 -2.06
CA TRP A 182 -15.30 5.13 -0.90
C TRP A 182 -15.20 3.64 -1.24
N ASP A 183 -15.61 3.22 -2.44
CA ASP A 183 -15.40 1.85 -2.90
C ASP A 183 -13.91 1.51 -3.07
N THR A 184 -13.03 2.51 -3.19
CA THR A 184 -11.58 2.35 -3.41
C THR A 184 -10.77 2.22 -2.12
N TRP A 185 -11.37 2.44 -0.95
CA TRP A 185 -10.62 2.56 0.30
C TRP A 185 -10.07 1.22 0.77
N LEU A 186 -8.81 1.23 1.23
CA LEU A 186 -8.07 0.03 1.65
C LEU A 186 -7.75 0.04 3.14
N ALA A 187 -7.16 1.14 3.62
CA ALA A 187 -6.67 1.26 4.99
C ALA A 187 -6.56 2.73 5.39
N TYR A 188 -6.53 2.99 6.69
CA TYR A 188 -6.14 4.29 7.23
C TYR A 188 -4.80 4.11 7.97
N ALA A 189 -3.75 4.71 7.43
CA ALA A 189 -2.39 4.59 7.94
C ALA A 189 -2.09 5.72 8.95
N VAL A 190 -1.24 5.41 9.92
CA VAL A 190 -0.69 6.38 10.89
C VAL A 190 0.81 6.18 10.87
N ASP A 191 1.54 7.15 10.31
CA ASP A 191 2.98 7.07 10.09
C ASP A 191 3.79 7.80 11.18
N GLY A 192 3.11 8.48 12.10
CA GLY A 192 3.71 9.06 13.30
C GLY A 192 4.79 10.11 13.04
N VAL A 193 4.87 10.62 11.80
CA VAL A 193 5.80 11.69 11.46
C VAL A 193 5.25 12.99 12.04
N PRO A 194 6.06 13.79 12.76
CA PRO A 194 5.61 15.07 13.29
C PRO A 194 5.08 15.98 12.17
N PRO A 195 3.97 16.71 12.41
CA PRO A 195 3.47 17.68 11.46
C PRO A 195 4.57 18.74 11.16
N GLY A 196 4.75 19.10 9.89
CA GLY A 196 5.69 20.15 9.46
C GLY A 196 6.69 19.74 8.38
N SER A 197 6.78 18.45 8.02
CA SER A 197 7.44 18.03 6.79
C SER A 197 6.38 17.94 5.68
N TRP A 198 6.49 18.81 4.67
CA TRP A 198 5.61 18.86 3.49
C TRP A 198 5.59 17.55 2.68
N GLN A 199 6.43 16.58 3.04
CA GLN A 199 6.61 15.29 2.38
C GLN A 199 6.10 14.11 3.22
N SER A 200 5.40 14.38 4.33
CA SER A 200 4.92 13.33 5.23
C SER A 200 3.57 13.65 5.85
N PHE A 201 2.60 12.78 5.58
CA PHE A 201 1.33 12.76 6.29
C PHE A 201 1.49 12.12 7.68
N GLY A 202 0.91 12.73 8.70
CA GLY A 202 0.87 12.15 10.04
C GLY A 202 -0.06 10.92 10.09
N SER A 203 -1.19 11.02 9.38
CA SER A 203 -2.12 9.94 9.12
C SER A 203 -2.82 10.15 7.78
N TYR A 204 -3.20 9.10 7.08
CA TYR A 204 -3.78 9.23 5.75
C TYR A 204 -4.61 8.01 5.37
N LEU A 205 -5.61 8.25 4.52
CA LEU A 205 -6.39 7.23 3.85
C LEU A 205 -5.59 6.67 2.67
N VAL A 206 -5.58 5.35 2.52
CA VAL A 206 -4.94 4.62 1.41
C VAL A 206 -6.02 4.05 0.51
N CYS A 207 -5.95 4.36 -0.78
CA CYS A 207 -6.96 4.01 -1.78
C CYS A 207 -6.35 3.28 -2.98
N TYR A 208 -7.15 2.43 -3.62
CA TYR A 208 -6.82 1.79 -4.88
C TYR A 208 -7.48 2.52 -6.06
N VAL A 209 -6.70 3.13 -6.93
CA VAL A 209 -7.20 3.73 -8.18
C VAL A 209 -7.19 2.66 -9.28
N PRO A 210 -8.36 2.20 -9.78
CA PRO A 210 -8.40 1.20 -10.84
C PRO A 210 -7.88 1.78 -12.17
N PRO A 211 -7.38 0.92 -13.08
CA PRO A 211 -6.80 1.36 -14.35
C PRO A 211 -7.68 2.35 -15.14
N ALA A 212 -8.99 2.08 -15.18
CA ALA A 212 -9.96 2.89 -15.93
C ALA A 212 -10.08 4.34 -15.41
N LEU A 213 -9.70 4.60 -14.16
CA LEU A 213 -9.82 5.91 -13.52
C LEU A 213 -8.48 6.57 -13.21
N LEU A 214 -7.36 6.00 -13.68
CA LEU A 214 -6.03 6.58 -13.49
C LEU A 214 -5.88 7.96 -14.14
N GLY A 215 -6.50 8.18 -15.30
CA GLY A 215 -6.48 9.47 -16.00
C GLY A 215 -7.15 10.58 -15.18
N PRO A 216 -8.46 10.45 -14.85
CA PRO A 216 -9.16 11.38 -13.99
C PRO A 216 -8.47 11.62 -12.64
N ALA A 217 -8.07 10.55 -11.94
CA ALA A 217 -7.39 10.67 -10.65
C ALA A 217 -6.06 11.44 -10.76
N ARG A 218 -5.27 11.22 -11.82
CA ARG A 218 -4.02 11.96 -12.03
C ARG A 218 -4.26 13.46 -12.18
N ARG A 219 -5.24 13.86 -13.00
CA ARG A 219 -5.58 15.28 -13.17
C ARG A 219 -6.00 15.93 -11.86
N GLY A 220 -6.79 15.22 -11.04
CA GLY A 220 -7.17 15.72 -9.72
C GLY A 220 -5.99 15.90 -8.76
N VAL A 221 -5.06 14.93 -8.72
CA VAL A 221 -3.82 15.05 -7.92
C VAL A 221 -2.97 16.23 -8.40
N GLU A 222 -2.81 16.42 -9.72
CA GLU A 222 -2.05 17.52 -10.30
C GLU A 222 -2.70 18.89 -10.04
N ALA A 223 -4.02 18.93 -9.91
CA ALA A 223 -4.80 20.14 -9.62
C ALA A 223 -4.95 20.45 -8.11
N ASN A 224 -4.37 19.65 -7.22
CA ASN A 224 -4.45 19.83 -5.76
C ASN A 224 -3.17 20.50 -5.22
N PRO A 225 -3.07 21.85 -5.19
CA PRO A 225 -1.84 22.56 -4.83
C PRO A 225 -1.48 22.45 -3.34
N GLU A 226 -2.47 22.17 -2.48
CA GLU A 226 -2.29 21.99 -1.03
C GLU A 226 -1.57 20.68 -0.67
N GLY A 227 -1.51 19.70 -1.60
CA GLY A 227 -0.79 18.45 -1.42
C GLY A 227 -1.46 17.47 -0.45
N SER A 228 -2.77 17.57 -0.23
CA SER A 228 -3.54 16.59 0.56
C SER A 228 -3.71 15.26 -0.18
N LEU A 229 -3.50 15.26 -1.50
CA LEU A 229 -3.50 14.07 -2.37
C LEU A 229 -2.09 13.76 -2.88
N CYS A 230 -1.64 12.51 -2.76
CA CYS A 230 -0.39 12.08 -3.38
C CYS A 230 -0.42 10.60 -3.81
N TRP A 231 0.44 10.24 -4.76
CA TRP A 231 0.67 8.82 -5.05
C TRP A 231 1.48 8.18 -3.92
N ALA A 232 1.17 6.94 -3.57
CA ALA A 232 1.89 6.23 -2.51
C ALA A 232 3.39 6.03 -2.83
N ASP A 233 3.75 6.02 -4.13
CA ASP A 233 5.14 5.96 -4.61
C ASP A 233 5.99 7.15 -4.13
N ASP A 234 5.36 8.30 -3.86
CA ASP A 234 6.03 9.54 -3.47
C ASP A 234 6.23 9.65 -1.94
N LEU A 235 5.51 8.83 -1.17
CA LEU A 235 5.60 8.82 0.30
C LEU A 235 6.90 8.19 0.81
N ARG A 236 7.49 8.79 1.85
CA ARG A 236 8.74 8.32 2.48
C ARG A 236 8.57 7.72 3.88
N GLY A 237 7.32 7.70 4.39
CA GLY A 237 6.98 7.20 5.73
C GLY A 237 7.19 5.69 5.95
N PRO A 238 7.17 5.22 7.21
CA PRO A 238 7.28 3.80 7.56
C PRO A 238 6.36 2.88 6.75
N PHE A 239 5.07 3.22 6.64
CA PHE A 239 4.11 2.41 5.92
C PHE A 239 4.42 2.35 4.42
N ALA A 240 4.80 3.47 3.80
CA ALA A 240 5.23 3.48 2.39
C ALA A 240 6.49 2.63 2.14
N ARG A 241 7.43 2.57 3.10
CA ARG A 241 8.56 1.64 3.03
C ARG A 241 8.11 0.18 3.14
N ALA A 242 7.17 -0.12 4.04
CA ALA A 242 6.60 -1.45 4.17
C ALA A 242 5.86 -1.89 2.88
N LEU A 243 5.16 -0.98 2.20
CA LEU A 243 4.54 -1.23 0.90
C LEU A 243 5.58 -1.54 -0.20
N ARG A 244 6.69 -0.79 -0.26
CA ARG A 244 7.81 -1.08 -1.18
C ARG A 244 8.45 -2.43 -0.89
N ALA A 245 8.72 -2.74 0.37
CA ALA A 245 9.30 -4.01 0.78
C ALA A 245 8.40 -5.20 0.41
N ALA A 246 7.09 -5.00 0.40
CA ALA A 246 6.13 -6.00 -0.07
C ALA A 246 5.88 -5.97 -1.58
N GLY A 247 6.55 -5.12 -2.35
CA GLY A 247 6.42 -5.07 -3.82
C GLY A 247 5.11 -4.45 -4.32
N PHE A 248 4.43 -3.64 -3.50
CA PHE A 248 3.27 -2.87 -3.94
C PHE A 248 3.65 -1.59 -4.68
N LEU A 249 4.82 -1.03 -4.35
CA LEU A 249 5.33 0.22 -4.89
C LEU A 249 6.66 -0.03 -5.57
N ALA A 250 7.02 0.80 -6.55
CA ALA A 250 8.32 0.70 -7.19
C ALA A 250 9.46 1.00 -6.20
N VAL A 251 10.59 0.31 -6.38
CA VAL A 251 11.84 0.66 -5.71
C VAL A 251 12.42 1.85 -6.47
N GLY A 252 12.16 3.06 -5.95
CA GLY A 252 12.73 4.31 -6.45
C GLY A 252 14.18 4.51 -6.03
#